data_AF-A0A258IVD7-F1
#
_entry.id   AF-A0A258IVD7-F1
#
_cell.length_a   1.000
_cell.length_b   1.000
_cell.length_c   1.000
_cell.angle_alpha   90.00
_cell.angle_beta   90.00
_cell.angle_gamma   90.00
#
_symmetry.space_group_name_H-M   'P 1'
#
loop_
_entity.id
_entity.type
_entity.pdbx_description
1 polymer ?
#
loop_
_entity_poly.entity_id
_entity_poly.type
_entity_poly.pdbx_seq_one_letter_code
_entity_poly.pdbx_strand_id
1 'polypeptide(L)'
;MADTETLDDLVRRVDPDRWLASRFIADLAARADVIALVAFNYELARVAGGVSNALMGEIRLTWWREAMEEIAAGKPPRKHPNVEAIAASGIDPLALAAMAEARFADLDDAPPADEGRALAYIDATAGALAVLAARRLDPAADPHAVKGAARAYGLAGLWRLKQAGRSRLPEDWTQADLARRVAEQLKAARRELKGLPVAAFPAIAPAALAGPYGRGREPSELEKKARLTWAVATGSL
;
A
#
# COMPACT_ATOMS: atom_id res chain seq x y z
N MET A 1 32.47 -6.91 2.27
CA MET A 1 31.40 -5.94 2.57
C MET A 1 30.14 -6.76 2.77
N ALA A 2 29.51 -6.71 3.95
CA ALA A 2 28.23 -7.38 4.11
C ALA A 2 27.26 -6.77 3.08
N ASP A 3 26.66 -7.61 2.24
CA ASP A 3 25.64 -7.20 1.27
C ASP A 3 24.43 -6.68 2.06
N THR A 4 24.38 -5.37 2.28
CA THR A 4 23.22 -4.74 2.94
C THR A 4 22.07 -4.77 1.94
N GLU A 5 21.01 -5.53 2.23
CA GLU A 5 19.78 -5.59 1.43
C GLU A 5 19.30 -4.17 1.09
N THR A 6 19.10 -3.87 -0.20
CA THR A 6 18.58 -2.56 -0.63
C THR A 6 17.07 -2.48 -0.45
N LEU A 7 16.49 -1.27 -0.50
CA LEU A 7 15.03 -1.12 -0.49
C LEU A 7 14.36 -1.78 -1.71
N ASP A 8 15.03 -1.82 -2.87
CA ASP A 8 14.49 -2.53 -4.05
C ASP A 8 14.47 -4.05 -3.82
N ASP A 9 15.53 -4.61 -3.21
CA ASP A 9 15.61 -6.04 -2.88
C ASP A 9 14.57 -6.43 -1.82
N LEU A 10 14.41 -5.59 -0.77
CA LEU A 10 13.38 -5.76 0.25
C LEU A 10 12.00 -5.82 -0.39
N VAL A 11 11.63 -4.81 -1.19
CA VAL A 11 10.29 -4.71 -1.79
C VAL A 11 10.06 -5.85 -2.80
N ARG A 12 11.08 -6.25 -3.58
CA ARG A 12 11.00 -7.42 -4.47
C ARG A 12 10.61 -8.68 -3.72
N ARG A 13 11.15 -8.87 -2.51
CA ARG A 13 10.91 -10.04 -1.67
C ARG A 13 9.55 -10.00 -0.96
N VAL A 14 9.14 -8.84 -0.46
CA VAL A 14 7.97 -8.74 0.45
C VAL A 14 6.69 -8.21 -0.19
N ASP A 15 6.79 -7.50 -1.31
CA ASP A 15 5.65 -6.99 -2.09
C ASP A 15 5.93 -7.07 -3.61
N PRO A 16 6.05 -8.29 -4.17
CA PRO A 16 6.41 -8.50 -5.57
C PRO A 16 5.41 -7.87 -6.54
N ASP A 17 4.13 -7.76 -6.16
CA ASP A 17 3.08 -7.15 -6.99
C ASP A 17 3.36 -5.65 -7.19
N ARG A 18 3.63 -4.90 -6.11
CA ARG A 18 4.00 -3.47 -6.20
C ARG A 18 5.40 -3.28 -6.77
N TRP A 19 6.32 -4.20 -6.51
CA TRP A 19 7.64 -4.20 -7.15
C TRP A 19 7.51 -4.30 -8.67
N LEU A 20 6.74 -5.26 -9.19
CA LEU A 20 6.47 -5.41 -10.62
C LEU A 20 5.80 -4.17 -11.20
N ALA A 21 4.78 -3.63 -10.53
CA ALA A 21 4.09 -2.40 -10.97
C ALA A 21 5.04 -1.20 -11.07
N SER A 22 5.97 -1.04 -10.13
CA SER A 22 6.94 0.06 -10.15
C SER A 22 7.88 0.01 -11.36
N ARG A 23 8.04 -1.15 -12.03
CA ARG A 23 8.88 -1.27 -13.23
C ARG A 23 8.34 -0.48 -14.43
N PHE A 24 7.07 -0.06 -14.38
CA PHE A 24 6.45 0.80 -15.39
C PHE A 24 6.66 2.31 -15.12
N ILE A 25 7.33 2.69 -14.04
CA ILE A 25 7.70 4.08 -13.75
C ILE A 25 8.97 4.42 -14.54
N ALA A 26 8.89 5.31 -15.52
CA ALA A 26 10.04 5.63 -16.39
C ALA A 26 11.15 6.42 -15.68
N ASP A 27 10.79 7.40 -14.86
CA ASP A 27 11.74 8.17 -14.06
C ASP A 27 12.32 7.29 -12.94
N LEU A 28 13.64 7.09 -12.97
CA LEU A 28 14.34 6.24 -12.01
C LEU A 28 14.35 6.82 -10.58
N ALA A 29 14.39 8.14 -10.44
CA ALA A 29 14.32 8.79 -9.13
C ALA A 29 12.91 8.63 -8.55
N ALA A 30 11.87 8.95 -9.33
CA ALA A 30 10.49 8.75 -8.90
C ALA A 30 10.18 7.26 -8.61
N ARG A 31 10.76 6.33 -9.37
CA ARG A 31 10.67 4.88 -9.08
C ARG A 31 11.29 4.53 -7.74
N ALA A 32 12.49 5.03 -7.45
CA ALA A 32 13.18 4.80 -6.18
C ALA A 32 12.35 5.35 -5.00
N ASP A 33 11.75 6.53 -5.17
CA ASP A 33 10.87 7.15 -4.17
C ASP A 33 9.60 6.32 -3.91
N VAL A 34 8.96 5.81 -4.96
CA VAL A 34 7.82 4.89 -4.83
C VAL A 34 8.24 3.58 -4.14
N ILE A 35 9.45 3.07 -4.42
CA ILE A 35 9.98 1.89 -3.73
C ILE A 35 10.21 2.16 -2.24
N ALA A 36 10.78 3.31 -1.87
CA ALA A 36 10.92 3.71 -0.47
C ALA A 36 9.56 3.81 0.23
N LEU A 37 8.57 4.39 -0.44
CA LEU A 37 7.20 4.47 0.07
C LEU A 37 6.56 3.08 0.27
N VAL A 38 6.75 2.15 -0.66
CA VAL A 38 6.25 0.76 -0.52
C VAL A 38 6.98 0.04 0.62
N ALA A 39 8.29 0.22 0.74
CA ALA A 39 9.07 -0.30 1.86
C ALA A 39 8.58 0.26 3.21
N PHE A 40 8.27 1.55 3.29
CA PHE A 40 7.68 2.18 4.48
C PHE A 40 6.33 1.56 4.85
N ASN A 41 5.46 1.37 3.87
CA ASN A 41 4.19 0.69 4.11
C ASN A 41 4.39 -0.74 4.65
N TYR A 42 5.39 -1.49 4.16
CA TYR A 42 5.74 -2.81 4.67
C TYR A 42 6.27 -2.76 6.11
N GLU A 43 7.20 -1.84 6.39
CA GLU A 43 7.77 -1.62 7.72
C GLU A 43 6.69 -1.35 8.78
N LEU A 44 5.69 -0.54 8.44
CA LEU A 44 4.54 -0.32 9.31
C LEU A 44 3.68 -1.59 9.45
N ALA A 45 3.36 -2.25 8.34
CA ALA A 45 2.48 -3.43 8.34
C ALA A 45 3.01 -4.62 9.14
N ARG A 46 4.34 -4.77 9.20
CA ARG A 46 4.96 -5.89 9.91
C ARG A 46 5.06 -5.65 11.42
N VAL A 47 4.82 -4.43 11.93
CA VAL A 47 5.04 -4.11 13.35
C VAL A 47 4.23 -5.02 14.27
N ALA A 48 2.91 -5.06 14.11
CA ALA A 48 2.03 -5.93 14.90
C ALA A 48 2.44 -7.41 14.84
N GLY A 49 3.09 -7.82 13.75
CA GLY A 49 3.58 -9.18 13.59
C GLY A 49 4.93 -9.52 14.17
N GLY A 50 5.73 -8.52 14.49
CA GLY A 50 7.11 -8.67 14.93
C GLY A 50 7.34 -8.23 16.37
N VAL A 51 6.28 -8.07 17.17
CA VAL A 51 6.32 -7.65 18.57
C VAL A 51 5.66 -8.70 19.48
N SER A 52 6.06 -8.73 20.75
CA SER A 52 5.58 -9.70 21.73
C SER A 52 4.28 -9.29 22.42
N ASN A 53 3.94 -8.00 22.42
CA ASN A 53 2.70 -7.45 23.00
C ASN A 53 2.35 -6.09 22.36
N ALA A 54 1.14 -5.59 22.64
CA ALA A 54 0.63 -4.33 22.10
C ALA A 54 1.52 -3.13 22.44
N LEU A 55 1.98 -3.01 23.70
CA LEU A 55 2.85 -1.91 24.13
C LEU A 55 4.15 -1.82 23.31
N MET A 56 4.78 -2.95 23.00
CA MET A 56 5.96 -2.97 22.14
C MET A 56 5.65 -2.55 20.70
N GLY A 57 4.43 -2.83 20.23
CA GLY A 57 3.91 -2.33 18.95
C GLY A 57 3.72 -0.82 18.96
N GLU A 58 3.10 -0.28 20.01
CA GLU A 58 2.87 1.16 20.18
C GLU A 58 4.20 1.94 20.18
N ILE A 59 5.22 1.44 20.89
CA ILE A 59 6.56 2.05 20.91
C ILE A 59 7.14 2.10 19.49
N ARG A 60 7.04 1.01 18.72
CA ARG A 60 7.58 0.96 17.36
C ARG A 60 6.82 1.84 16.38
N LEU A 61 5.49 1.88 16.44
CA LEU A 61 4.69 2.77 15.58
C LEU A 61 4.88 4.24 15.95
N THR A 62 4.99 4.55 17.23
CA THR A 62 5.34 5.90 17.72
C THR A 62 6.69 6.32 17.16
N TRP A 63 7.70 5.44 17.20
CA TRP A 63 9.01 5.73 16.62
C TRP A 63 8.92 6.10 15.13
N TRP A 64 8.11 5.38 14.34
CA TRP A 64 7.91 5.69 12.92
C TRP A 64 7.18 7.01 12.71
N ARG A 65 6.11 7.27 13.47
CA ARG A 65 5.35 8.52 13.41
C ARG A 65 6.25 9.72 13.72
N GLU A 66 6.96 9.67 14.84
CA GLU A 66 7.89 10.73 15.25
C GLU A 66 9.02 10.95 14.24
N ALA A 67 9.57 9.88 13.65
CA ALA A 67 10.60 10.02 12.63
C ALA A 67 10.11 10.86 11.43
N MET A 68 8.85 10.70 11.04
CA MET A 68 8.24 11.49 9.96
C MET A 68 7.91 12.93 10.41
N GLU A 69 7.41 13.12 11.63
CA GLU A 69 7.18 14.44 12.23
C GLU A 69 8.48 15.25 12.36
N GLU A 70 9.59 14.60 12.71
CA GLU A 70 10.92 15.21 12.76
C GLU A 70 11.38 15.69 11.39
N ILE A 71 11.18 14.89 10.33
CA ILE A 71 11.46 15.30 8.94
C ILE A 71 10.59 16.50 8.57
N ALA A 72 9.30 16.48 8.88
CA ALA A 72 8.39 17.59 8.61
C ALA A 72 8.82 18.89 9.34
N ALA A 73 9.41 18.76 10.53
CA ALA A 73 9.96 19.88 11.30
C ALA A 73 11.36 20.34 10.82
N GLY A 74 11.90 19.78 9.74
CA GLY A 74 13.21 20.13 9.20
C GLY A 74 14.40 19.62 10.03
N LYS A 75 14.18 18.65 10.93
CA LYS A 75 15.26 18.01 11.69
C LYS A 75 16.00 17.01 10.80
N PRO A 76 17.29 16.71 11.09
CA PRO A 76 18.02 15.66 10.39
C PRO A 76 17.29 14.32 10.48
N PRO A 77 17.16 13.55 9.38
CA PRO A 77 16.48 12.26 9.40
C PRO A 77 17.19 11.28 10.35
N ARG A 78 16.41 10.46 11.06
CA ARG A 78 16.94 9.36 11.87
C ARG A 78 17.71 8.40 10.97
N LYS A 79 18.83 7.84 11.46
CA LYS A 79 19.65 6.86 10.73
C LYS A 79 18.89 5.56 10.51
N HIS A 80 18.24 5.45 9.35
CA HIS A 80 17.52 4.27 8.89
C HIS A 80 17.35 4.39 7.36
N PRO A 81 17.69 3.37 6.55
CA PRO A 81 17.71 3.49 5.10
C PRO A 81 16.39 4.02 4.50
N ASN A 82 15.28 3.56 5.05
CA ASN A 82 13.95 3.98 4.62
C ASN A 82 13.60 5.43 5.02
N VAL A 83 14.04 5.87 6.22
CA VAL A 83 13.78 7.24 6.69
C VAL A 83 14.61 8.24 5.88
N GLU A 84 15.86 7.89 5.58
CA GLU A 84 16.75 8.69 4.74
C GLU A 84 16.23 8.80 3.29
N ALA A 85 15.75 7.68 2.72
CA ALA A 85 15.14 7.69 1.39
C ALA A 85 13.86 8.53 1.33
N ILE A 86 12.97 8.40 2.33
CA ILE A 86 11.76 9.23 2.42
C ILE A 86 12.11 10.72 2.54
N ALA A 87 13.07 11.09 3.37
CA ALA A 87 13.51 12.48 3.52
C ALA A 87 13.99 13.11 2.20
N ALA A 88 14.57 12.30 1.30
CA ALA A 88 15.03 12.74 -0.02
C ALA A 88 13.93 12.75 -1.10
N SER A 89 12.80 12.08 -0.88
CA SER A 89 11.79 11.79 -1.92
C SER A 89 10.81 12.91 -2.23
N GLY A 90 10.71 13.92 -1.37
CA GLY A 90 9.69 14.99 -1.46
C GLY A 90 8.26 14.54 -1.17
N ILE A 91 8.05 13.31 -0.70
CA ILE A 91 6.74 12.81 -0.24
C ILE A 91 6.39 13.47 1.09
N ASP A 92 5.12 13.86 1.26
CA ASP A 92 4.62 14.52 2.47
C ASP A 92 4.85 13.65 3.73
N PRO A 93 5.76 14.04 4.64
CA PRO A 93 6.04 13.25 5.84
C PRO A 93 4.85 13.20 6.80
N LEU A 94 3.99 14.22 6.84
CA LEU A 94 2.83 14.22 7.75
C LEU A 94 1.78 13.20 7.31
N ALA A 95 1.62 12.99 6.00
CA ALA A 95 0.79 11.90 5.49
C ALA A 95 1.35 10.52 5.88
N LEU A 96 2.67 10.36 5.91
CA LEU A 96 3.35 9.14 6.36
C LEU A 96 3.22 8.92 7.86
N ALA A 97 3.28 9.99 8.65
CA ALA A 97 2.99 9.95 10.09
C ALA A 97 1.54 9.48 10.34
N ALA A 98 0.57 10.00 9.57
CA ALA A 98 -0.82 9.56 9.65
C ALA A 98 -1.00 8.08 9.25
N MET A 99 -0.23 7.58 8.27
CA MET A 99 -0.20 6.15 7.96
C MET A 99 0.33 5.31 9.12
N ALA A 100 1.34 5.78 9.86
CA ALA A 100 1.83 5.10 11.06
C ALA A 100 0.78 5.10 12.18
N GLU A 101 0.07 6.21 12.37
CA GLU A 101 -1.04 6.32 13.32
C GLU A 101 -2.18 5.34 13.01
N ALA A 102 -2.59 5.23 11.74
CA ALA A 102 -3.63 4.30 11.30
C ALA A 102 -3.33 2.83 11.64
N ARG A 103 -2.04 2.50 11.81
CA ARG A 103 -1.55 1.14 12.10
C ARG A 103 -1.62 0.79 13.57
N PHE A 104 -1.94 1.73 14.47
CA PHE A 104 -2.27 1.37 15.86
C PHE A 104 -3.48 0.44 15.92
N ALA A 105 -4.40 0.54 14.95
CA ALA A 105 -5.47 -0.44 14.80
C ALA A 105 -4.94 -1.87 14.63
N ASP A 106 -3.72 -2.05 14.10
CA ASP A 106 -3.12 -3.38 13.92
C ASP A 106 -2.76 -4.07 15.25
N LEU A 107 -2.74 -3.33 16.36
CA LEU A 107 -2.43 -3.82 17.71
C LEU A 107 -3.68 -4.31 18.48
N ASP A 108 -4.88 -4.03 17.97
CA ASP A 108 -6.13 -4.51 18.54
C ASP A 108 -6.50 -5.88 17.92
N ASP A 109 -6.75 -6.89 18.73
CA ASP A 109 -7.15 -8.21 18.23
C ASP A 109 -8.57 -8.24 17.65
N ALA A 110 -9.40 -7.24 17.95
CA ALA A 110 -10.78 -7.20 17.47
C ALA A 110 -10.86 -6.95 15.96
N PRO A 111 -11.64 -7.74 15.21
CA PRO A 111 -11.95 -7.46 13.81
C PRO A 111 -12.78 -6.17 13.69
N PRO A 112 -12.75 -5.49 12.53
CA PRO A 112 -13.65 -4.38 12.26
C PRO A 112 -15.12 -4.79 12.38
N ALA A 113 -15.92 -3.95 13.02
CA ALA A 113 -17.36 -4.20 13.24
C ALA A 113 -18.18 -4.24 11.94
N ASP A 114 -17.77 -3.48 10.92
CA ASP A 114 -18.52 -3.35 9.67
C ASP A 114 -17.58 -3.04 8.47
N GLU A 115 -18.18 -3.05 7.28
CA GLU A 115 -17.51 -2.72 6.03
C GLU A 115 -16.94 -1.30 6.01
N GLY A 116 -17.65 -0.33 6.59
CA GLY A 116 -17.21 1.06 6.64
C GLY A 116 -15.89 1.21 7.39
N ARG A 117 -15.74 0.52 8.53
CA ARG A 117 -14.50 0.47 9.30
C ARG A 117 -13.36 -0.21 8.54
N ALA A 118 -13.64 -1.32 7.85
CA ALA A 118 -12.64 -1.98 7.00
C ALA A 118 -12.16 -1.09 5.85
N LEU A 119 -13.08 -0.41 5.16
CA LEU A 119 -12.75 0.52 4.08
C LEU A 119 -12.03 1.77 4.59
N ALA A 120 -12.38 2.29 5.76
CA ALA A 120 -11.68 3.42 6.39
C ALA A 120 -10.22 3.06 6.74
N TYR A 121 -9.99 1.85 7.28
CA TYR A 121 -8.64 1.34 7.52
C TYR A 121 -7.85 1.22 6.20
N ILE A 122 -8.48 0.69 5.14
CA ILE A 122 -7.83 0.61 3.82
C ILE A 122 -7.49 2.00 3.30
N ASP A 123 -8.41 2.96 3.38
CA ASP A 123 -8.19 4.34 2.92
C ASP A 123 -7.01 4.99 3.67
N ALA A 124 -6.91 4.78 4.98
CA ALA A 124 -5.83 5.32 5.82
C ALA A 124 -4.47 4.60 5.65
N THR A 125 -4.44 3.44 4.99
CA THR A 125 -3.22 2.63 4.80
C THR A 125 -2.88 2.46 3.31
N ALA A 126 -3.41 1.42 2.65
CA ALA A 126 -3.16 1.14 1.24
C ALA A 126 -3.69 2.24 0.30
N GLY A 127 -4.75 2.95 0.71
CA GLY A 127 -5.29 4.14 0.03
C GLY A 127 -4.31 5.31 0.08
N ALA A 128 -3.86 5.68 1.28
CA ALA A 128 -2.85 6.72 1.47
C ALA A 128 -1.56 6.42 0.68
N LEU A 129 -1.10 5.16 0.69
CA LEU A 129 0.01 4.70 -0.16
C LEU A 129 -0.24 4.98 -1.65
N ALA A 130 -1.41 4.62 -2.17
CA ALA A 130 -1.75 4.84 -3.58
C ALA A 130 -1.81 6.33 -3.94
N VAL A 131 -2.37 7.16 -3.06
CA VAL A 131 -2.44 8.62 -3.24
C VAL A 131 -1.04 9.24 -3.26
N LEU A 132 -0.18 8.89 -2.30
CA LEU A 132 1.17 9.42 -2.20
C LEU A 132 2.04 8.98 -3.38
N ALA A 133 1.93 7.71 -3.80
CA ALA A 133 2.62 7.22 -4.98
C ALA A 133 2.13 7.93 -6.25
N ALA A 134 0.81 8.07 -6.44
CA ALA A 134 0.25 8.75 -7.61
C ALA A 134 0.71 10.22 -7.69
N ARG A 135 0.68 10.95 -6.57
CA ARG A 135 1.14 12.34 -6.49
C ARG A 135 2.64 12.50 -6.70
N ARG A 136 3.44 11.53 -6.23
CA ARG A 136 4.88 11.53 -6.48
C ARG A 136 5.20 11.35 -7.95
N LEU A 137 4.40 10.55 -8.67
CA LEU A 137 4.54 10.33 -10.10
C LEU A 137 3.99 11.48 -10.94
N ASP A 138 2.89 12.09 -10.51
CA ASP A 138 2.31 13.26 -11.15
C ASP A 138 1.61 14.16 -10.10
N PRO A 139 2.10 15.38 -9.84
CA PRO A 139 1.50 16.29 -8.87
C PRO A 139 0.04 16.65 -9.16
N ALA A 140 -0.43 16.50 -10.40
CA ALA A 140 -1.82 16.75 -10.79
C ALA A 140 -2.76 15.56 -10.51
N ALA A 141 -2.25 14.44 -9.99
CA ALA A 141 -3.06 13.27 -9.68
C ALA A 141 -4.14 13.58 -8.63
N ASP A 142 -5.41 13.40 -9.01
CA ASP A 142 -6.54 13.50 -8.11
C ASP A 142 -6.54 12.33 -7.11
N PRO A 143 -6.49 12.59 -5.78
CA PRO A 143 -6.60 11.53 -4.77
C PRO A 143 -7.87 10.68 -4.87
N HIS A 144 -8.96 11.22 -5.41
CA HIS A 144 -10.19 10.46 -5.61
C HIS A 144 -10.08 9.48 -6.78
N ALA A 145 -9.19 9.73 -7.75
CA ALA A 145 -9.02 8.89 -8.93
C ALA A 145 -8.41 7.50 -8.61
N VAL A 146 -7.78 7.34 -7.45
CA VAL A 146 -7.14 6.09 -7.02
C VAL A 146 -7.97 5.26 -6.04
N LYS A 147 -9.07 5.80 -5.52
CA LYS A 147 -9.77 5.28 -4.32
C LYS A 147 -10.28 3.86 -4.50
N GLY A 148 -11.08 3.60 -5.53
CA GLY A 148 -11.65 2.29 -5.82
C GLY A 148 -10.58 1.26 -6.16
N ALA A 149 -9.51 1.67 -6.85
CA ALA A 149 -8.39 0.79 -7.16
C ALA A 149 -7.64 0.36 -5.88
N ALA A 150 -7.34 1.33 -5.01
CA ALA A 150 -6.69 1.07 -3.74
C ALA A 150 -7.56 0.21 -2.80
N ARG A 151 -8.87 0.48 -2.76
CA ARG A 151 -9.84 -0.34 -1.99
C ARG A 151 -9.94 -1.76 -2.53
N ALA A 152 -10.02 -1.96 -3.85
CA ALA A 152 -10.07 -3.29 -4.44
C ALA A 152 -8.83 -4.12 -4.08
N TYR A 153 -7.64 -3.54 -4.26
CA TYR A 153 -6.39 -4.22 -3.92
C TYR A 153 -6.22 -4.42 -2.40
N GLY A 154 -6.60 -3.41 -1.60
CA GLY A 154 -6.58 -3.46 -0.14
C GLY A 154 -7.46 -4.59 0.41
N LEU A 155 -8.72 -4.70 -0.05
CA LEU A 155 -9.63 -5.78 0.34
C LEU A 155 -9.03 -7.16 0.05
N ALA A 156 -8.49 -7.36 -1.16
CA ALA A 156 -7.80 -8.58 -1.53
C ALA A 156 -6.60 -8.88 -0.59
N GLY A 157 -5.83 -7.86 -0.25
CA GLY A 157 -4.72 -7.97 0.71
C GLY A 157 -5.17 -8.37 2.12
N LEU A 158 -6.19 -7.71 2.65
CA LEU A 158 -6.73 -8.02 3.98
C LEU A 158 -7.36 -9.42 4.05
N TRP A 159 -7.91 -9.91 2.94
CA TRP A 159 -8.39 -11.28 2.88
C TRP A 159 -7.27 -12.32 2.96
N ARG A 160 -6.15 -12.10 2.27
CA ARG A 160 -4.96 -12.96 2.42
C ARG A 160 -4.42 -12.91 3.85
N LEU A 161 -4.44 -11.73 4.48
CA LEU A 161 -4.07 -11.57 5.88
C LEU A 161 -5.01 -12.35 6.82
N LYS A 162 -6.33 -12.29 6.58
CA LYS A 162 -7.34 -13.07 7.32
C LYS A 162 -7.07 -14.57 7.22
N GLN A 163 -6.75 -15.06 6.03
CA GLN A 163 -6.38 -16.47 5.81
C GLN A 163 -5.07 -16.87 6.51
N ALA A 164 -4.17 -15.92 6.74
CA ALA A 164 -2.94 -16.11 7.52
C ALA A 164 -3.14 -15.95 9.03
N GLY A 165 -4.39 -15.84 9.51
CA GLY A 165 -4.73 -15.79 10.93
C GLY A 165 -4.83 -14.39 11.54
N ARG A 166 -4.84 -13.32 10.74
CA ARG A 166 -5.04 -11.94 11.23
C ARG A 166 -6.15 -11.24 10.48
N SER A 167 -7.26 -10.93 11.15
CA SER A 167 -8.41 -10.32 10.47
C SER A 167 -8.43 -8.81 10.62
N ARG A 168 -8.49 -8.11 9.48
CA ARG A 168 -8.90 -6.70 9.39
C ARG A 168 -10.13 -6.55 8.49
N LEU A 169 -10.97 -7.58 8.50
CA LEU A 169 -12.26 -7.63 7.82
C LEU A 169 -13.31 -8.15 8.81
N PRO A 170 -14.60 -7.87 8.58
CA PRO A 170 -15.67 -8.48 9.37
C PRO A 170 -15.54 -10.02 9.39
N GLU A 171 -15.82 -10.60 10.55
CA GLU A 171 -15.61 -12.03 10.80
C GLU A 171 -16.50 -12.91 9.92
N ASP A 172 -17.75 -12.49 9.72
CA ASP A 172 -18.79 -13.18 8.97
C ASP A 172 -18.59 -13.19 7.44
N TRP A 173 -17.65 -12.38 6.93
CA TRP A 173 -17.40 -12.33 5.49
C TRP A 173 -16.87 -13.65 4.93
N THR A 174 -17.55 -14.13 3.89
CA THR A 174 -17.12 -15.25 3.07
C THR A 174 -16.24 -14.81 1.89
N GLN A 175 -15.61 -15.78 1.20
CA GLN A 175 -14.89 -15.53 -0.05
C GLN A 175 -15.79 -14.90 -1.12
N ALA A 176 -17.07 -15.28 -1.18
CA ALA A 176 -18.02 -14.74 -2.15
C ALA A 176 -18.37 -13.27 -1.84
N ASP A 177 -18.51 -12.93 -0.56
CA ASP A 177 -18.72 -11.56 -0.10
C ASP A 177 -17.55 -10.65 -0.43
N LEU A 178 -16.33 -11.15 -0.24
CA LEU A 178 -15.12 -10.44 -0.67
C LEU A 178 -15.10 -10.25 -2.19
N ALA A 179 -15.34 -11.32 -2.96
CA ALA A 179 -15.30 -11.26 -4.42
C ALA A 179 -16.26 -10.21 -4.98
N ARG A 180 -17.47 -10.13 -4.41
CA ARG A 180 -18.48 -9.11 -4.75
C ARG A 180 -17.96 -7.70 -4.49
N ARG A 181 -17.42 -7.45 -3.30
CA ARG A 181 -16.93 -6.13 -2.89
C ARG A 181 -15.71 -5.67 -3.69
N VAL A 182 -14.78 -6.58 -3.96
CA VAL A 182 -13.65 -6.30 -4.86
C VAL A 182 -14.15 -5.91 -6.25
N ALA A 183 -15.15 -6.62 -6.79
CA ALA A 183 -15.74 -6.28 -8.08
C ALA A 183 -16.44 -4.91 -8.09
N GLU A 184 -17.14 -4.55 -7.00
CA GLU A 184 -17.75 -3.23 -6.82
C GLU A 184 -16.69 -2.11 -6.78
N GLN A 185 -15.59 -2.31 -6.06
CA GLN A 185 -14.50 -1.33 -5.99
C GLN A 185 -13.76 -1.21 -7.34
N LEU A 186 -13.56 -2.30 -8.08
CA LEU A 186 -13.02 -2.23 -9.46
C LEU A 186 -13.96 -1.49 -10.42
N LYS A 187 -15.28 -1.66 -10.26
CA LYS A 187 -16.27 -0.91 -11.04
C LYS A 187 -16.24 0.59 -10.71
N ALA A 188 -16.06 0.96 -9.44
CA ALA A 188 -15.87 2.34 -9.02
C ALA A 188 -14.56 2.91 -9.61
N ALA A 189 -13.45 2.16 -9.50
CA ALA A 189 -12.15 2.56 -10.03
C ALA A 189 -12.21 2.95 -11.51
N ARG A 190 -12.88 2.17 -12.35
CA ARG A 190 -13.03 2.49 -13.79
C ARG A 190 -13.69 3.85 -14.06
N ARG A 191 -14.50 4.37 -13.13
CA ARG A 191 -15.12 5.70 -13.25
C ARG A 191 -14.17 6.79 -12.74
N GLU A 192 -13.48 6.49 -11.65
CA GLU A 192 -12.55 7.39 -10.94
C GLU A 192 -11.25 7.64 -11.73
N LEU A 193 -10.74 6.63 -12.43
CA LEU A 193 -9.48 6.69 -13.20
C LEU A 193 -9.45 7.81 -14.27
N LYS A 194 -10.60 8.37 -14.64
CA LYS A 194 -10.67 9.53 -15.56
C LYS A 194 -9.90 10.75 -15.05
N GLY A 195 -9.73 10.88 -13.74
CA GLY A 195 -8.93 11.95 -13.11
C GLY A 195 -7.46 11.58 -12.88
N LEU A 196 -7.00 10.40 -13.30
CA LEU A 196 -5.63 9.94 -13.06
C LEU A 196 -4.75 10.20 -14.29
N PRO A 197 -3.68 10.99 -14.17
CA PRO A 197 -2.69 11.12 -15.23
C PRO A 197 -2.06 9.77 -15.58
N VAL A 198 -1.72 9.56 -16.86
CA VAL A 198 -1.11 8.32 -17.34
C VAL A 198 0.19 8.01 -16.59
N ALA A 199 0.99 9.04 -16.27
CA ALA A 199 2.23 8.90 -15.51
C ALA A 199 2.01 8.35 -14.09
N ALA A 200 0.84 8.60 -13.49
CA ALA A 200 0.48 8.13 -12.16
C ALA A 200 -0.15 6.73 -12.13
N PHE A 201 -0.56 6.18 -13.28
CA PHE A 201 -1.20 4.87 -13.36
C PHE A 201 -0.42 3.71 -12.70
N PRO A 202 0.93 3.63 -12.77
CA PRO A 202 1.69 2.58 -12.10
C PRO A 202 1.43 2.49 -10.58
N ALA A 203 1.03 3.58 -9.92
CA ALA A 203 0.69 3.59 -8.50
C ALA A 203 -0.53 2.70 -8.16
N ILE A 204 -1.44 2.48 -9.12
CA ILE A 204 -2.67 1.70 -8.93
C ILE A 204 -2.71 0.41 -9.76
N ALA A 205 -1.72 0.16 -10.61
CA ALA A 205 -1.63 -1.04 -11.45
C ALA A 205 -1.81 -2.38 -10.67
N PRO A 206 -1.36 -2.55 -9.40
CA PRO A 206 -1.62 -3.76 -8.62
C PRO A 206 -3.10 -4.13 -8.48
N ALA A 207 -4.02 -3.15 -8.61
CA ALA A 207 -5.45 -3.41 -8.59
C ALA A 207 -5.92 -4.35 -9.72
N ALA A 208 -5.17 -4.48 -10.82
CA ALA A 208 -5.46 -5.45 -11.89
C ALA A 208 -5.37 -6.93 -11.40
N LEU A 209 -4.70 -7.14 -10.27
CA LEU A 209 -4.57 -8.45 -9.61
C LEU A 209 -5.66 -8.67 -8.55
N ALA A 210 -6.41 -7.63 -8.15
CA ALA A 210 -7.41 -7.71 -7.09
C ALA A 210 -8.53 -8.70 -7.43
N GLY A 211 -8.99 -8.76 -8.69
CA GLY A 211 -10.04 -9.67 -9.12
C GLY A 211 -9.72 -11.16 -8.88
N PRO A 212 -8.58 -11.68 -9.38
CA PRO A 212 -8.11 -13.02 -9.05
C PRO A 212 -7.99 -13.29 -7.55
N TYR A 213 -7.34 -12.41 -6.79
CA TYR A 213 -7.18 -12.57 -5.33
C TYR A 213 -8.53 -12.56 -4.60
N GLY A 214 -9.44 -11.68 -5.02
CA GLY A 214 -10.80 -11.59 -4.51
C GLY A 214 -11.62 -12.86 -4.72
N ARG A 215 -11.22 -13.72 -5.66
CA ARG A 215 -11.81 -15.06 -5.89
C ARG A 215 -11.01 -16.19 -5.23
N GLY A 216 -10.04 -15.87 -4.38
CA GLY A 216 -9.20 -16.85 -3.68
C GLY A 216 -8.12 -17.48 -4.57
N ARG A 217 -7.79 -16.86 -5.71
CA ARG A 217 -6.82 -17.40 -6.66
C ARG A 217 -5.51 -16.61 -6.58
N GLU A 218 -4.38 -17.33 -6.47
CA GLU A 218 -3.04 -16.75 -6.56
C GLU A 218 -2.56 -16.81 -8.03
N PRO A 219 -2.46 -15.67 -8.75
CA PRO A 219 -1.94 -15.66 -10.11
C PRO A 219 -0.48 -16.08 -10.14
N SER A 220 -0.08 -16.82 -11.17
CA SER A 220 1.34 -17.09 -11.43
C SER A 220 2.11 -15.80 -11.74
N GLU A 221 3.44 -15.82 -11.57
CA GLU A 221 4.30 -14.69 -11.92
C GLU A 221 4.12 -14.20 -13.37
N LEU A 222 3.96 -15.13 -14.32
CA LEU A 222 3.70 -14.78 -15.72
C LEU A 222 2.34 -14.10 -15.88
N GLU A 223 1.30 -14.59 -15.19
CA GLU A 223 -0.01 -13.96 -15.20
C GLU A 223 0.02 -12.56 -14.56
N LYS A 224 0.75 -12.38 -13.45
CA LYS A 224 0.92 -11.07 -12.81
C LYS A 224 1.53 -10.08 -13.80
N LYS A 225 2.65 -10.45 -14.43
CA LYS A 225 3.32 -9.63 -15.45
C LYS A 225 2.39 -9.28 -16.61
N ALA A 226 1.66 -10.25 -17.14
CA ALA A 226 0.73 -10.04 -18.25
C ALA A 226 -0.39 -9.05 -17.88
N ARG A 227 -1.04 -9.23 -16.72
CA ARG A 227 -2.11 -8.35 -16.24
C ARG A 227 -1.64 -6.93 -15.97
N LEU A 228 -0.49 -6.77 -15.31
CA LEU A 228 0.07 -5.46 -15.02
C LEU A 228 0.47 -4.74 -16.32
N THR A 229 1.12 -5.45 -17.24
CA THR A 229 1.49 -4.89 -18.56
C THR A 229 0.25 -4.44 -19.33
N TRP A 230 -0.80 -5.28 -19.37
CA TRP A 230 -2.05 -4.93 -20.03
C TRP A 230 -2.70 -3.70 -19.39
N ALA A 231 -2.84 -3.69 -18.06
CA ALA A 231 -3.46 -2.59 -17.35
C ALA A 231 -2.76 -1.25 -17.58
N VAL A 232 -1.42 -1.24 -17.53
CA VAL A 232 -0.61 -0.05 -17.79
C VAL A 232 -0.72 0.39 -19.25
N ALA A 233 -0.68 -0.55 -20.20
CA ALA A 233 -0.76 -0.24 -21.62
C ALA A 233 -2.11 0.34 -22.04
N THR A 234 -3.21 -0.11 -21.42
CA THR A 234 -4.57 0.32 -21.76
C THR A 234 -5.13 1.40 -20.83
N GLY A 235 -4.48 1.67 -19.70
CA GLY A 235 -4.99 2.56 -18.66
C GLY A 235 -6.27 2.03 -17.99
N SER A 236 -6.46 0.71 -17.91
CA SER A 236 -7.70 0.09 -17.43
C SER A 236 -7.49 -1.04 -16.42
N LEU A 237 -8.43 -1.19 -15.48
CA LEU A 237 -8.47 -2.26 -14.46
C LEU A 237 -9.56 -3.31 -14.73
#